data_AF-A0A8S8YIV6-F1
#
_entry.id   AF-A0A8S8YIV6-F1
#
_cell.length_a   1.000
_cell.length_b   1.000
_cell.length_c   1.000
_cell.angle_alpha   90.00
_cell.angle_beta   90.00
_cell.angle_gamma   90.00
#
_symmetry.space_group_name_H-M   'P 1'
#
loop_
_entity.id
_entity.type
_entity.pdbx_description
1 polymer ?
#
loop_
_entity_poly.entity_id
_entity_poly.type
_entity_poly.pdbx_seq_one_letter_code
_entity_poly.pdbx_strand_id
1 'polypeptide(L)'
;MGQSDEFSSRWGLIFATIGAAIGTGNIWRFPRMVGANGGGTFLIPWLFFLFAWSIPLVIAEFALGKRSRTGTVGTFRIFGGKKLAWMGLWTAWISTAIGFYYAVVAGWCMNYFQLGFRGGLSEGIDTVEVWNNFLNSTELVILFQTLVIVITLFPHLGRCQDD
;
A
#
# COMPACT_ATOMS: atom_id res chain seq x y z
N MET A 1 -23.32 15.27 -14.48
CA MET A 1 -21.96 14.75 -14.77
C MET A 1 -21.04 15.37 -13.74
N GLY A 2 -20.73 14.64 -12.67
CA GLY A 2 -19.89 15.15 -11.59
C GLY A 2 -18.52 15.55 -12.14
N GLN A 3 -18.00 16.71 -11.69
CA GLN A 3 -16.63 17.11 -12.01
C GLN A 3 -15.68 16.03 -11.51
N SER A 4 -14.75 15.59 -12.35
CA SER A 4 -13.65 14.72 -11.89
C SER A 4 -12.72 15.58 -11.04
N ASP A 5 -12.49 15.18 -9.79
CA ASP A 5 -11.47 15.79 -8.93
C ASP A 5 -10.10 15.69 -9.61
N GLU A 6 -9.57 16.83 -10.04
CA GLU A 6 -8.24 16.96 -10.63
C GLU A 6 -7.25 17.51 -9.61
N PHE A 7 -6.00 17.07 -9.67
CA PHE A 7 -4.97 17.61 -8.78
C PHE A 7 -4.76 19.10 -9.06
N SER A 8 -4.92 19.94 -8.03
CA SER A 8 -4.75 21.39 -8.11
C SER A 8 -3.33 21.81 -8.57
N SER A 9 -2.30 20.96 -8.37
CA SER A 9 -0.92 21.26 -8.77
C SER A 9 -0.17 20.03 -9.29
N ARG A 10 0.76 20.26 -10.24
CA ARG A 10 1.71 19.26 -10.74
C ARG A 10 2.56 18.66 -9.62
N TRP A 11 2.93 19.48 -8.63
CA TRP A 11 3.66 19.02 -7.45
C TRP A 11 2.79 18.11 -6.59
N GLY A 12 1.50 18.42 -6.43
CA GLY A 12 0.54 17.57 -5.73
C GLY A 12 0.43 16.18 -6.36
N LEU A 13 0.37 16.12 -7.70
CA LEU A 13 0.40 14.85 -8.43
C LEU A 13 1.70 14.07 -8.20
N ILE A 14 2.86 14.73 -8.29
CA ILE A 14 4.17 14.09 -8.08
C ILE A 14 4.25 13.51 -6.66
N PHE A 15 3.93 14.29 -5.63
CA PHE A 15 3.99 13.82 -4.24
C PHE A 15 3.00 12.68 -3.98
N ALA A 16 1.79 12.72 -4.54
CA ALA A 16 0.83 11.62 -4.44
C ALA A 16 1.38 10.33 -5.08
N THR A 17 1.99 10.44 -6.27
CA THR A 17 2.59 9.27 -6.94
C THR A 17 3.80 8.71 -6.21
N ILE A 18 4.66 9.57 -5.65
CA ILE A 18 5.81 9.14 -4.84
C ILE A 18 5.35 8.46 -3.56
N GLY A 19 4.35 9.03 -2.87
CA GLY A 19 3.75 8.43 -1.67
C GLY A 19 3.10 7.08 -1.94
N ALA A 20 2.49 6.89 -3.12
CA ALA A 20 1.95 5.60 -3.53
C ALA A 20 3.05 4.56 -3.86
N ALA A 21 4.21 5.01 -4.36
CA ALA A 21 5.32 4.13 -4.73
C ALA A 21 6.22 3.73 -3.54
N ILE A 22 6.39 4.64 -2.56
CA ILE A 22 7.21 4.42 -1.38
C ILE A 22 6.31 3.92 -0.25
N GLY A 23 6.28 2.59 -0.05
CA GLY A 23 5.47 1.95 0.97
C GLY A 23 6.29 1.18 2.01
N THR A 24 5.59 0.68 3.02
CA THR A 24 6.17 -0.21 4.05
C THR A 24 6.82 -1.45 3.44
N GLY A 25 6.33 -1.95 2.30
CA GLY A 25 6.94 -3.06 1.57
C GLY A 25 8.43 -2.87 1.27
N ASN A 26 8.88 -1.66 0.97
CA ASN A 26 10.30 -1.37 0.71
C ASN A 26 11.14 -1.37 2.01
N ILE A 27 10.51 -1.11 3.15
CA ILE A 27 11.18 -0.98 4.44
C ILE A 27 11.36 -2.32 5.13
N TRP A 28 10.34 -3.20 5.11
CA TRP A 28 10.39 -4.46 5.86
C TRP A 28 10.44 -5.71 4.98
N ARG A 29 9.72 -5.73 3.86
CA ARG A 29 9.64 -6.93 3.00
C ARG A 29 10.86 -7.04 2.11
N PHE A 30 11.33 -5.94 1.53
CA PHE A 30 12.50 -5.95 0.65
C PHE A 30 13.77 -6.43 1.36
N PRO A 31 14.18 -5.89 2.53
CA PRO A 31 15.39 -6.37 3.21
C PRO A 31 15.29 -7.83 3.64
N ARG A 32 14.10 -8.28 4.08
CA ARG A 32 13.85 -9.68 4.42
C ARG A 32 14.03 -10.60 3.22
N MET A 33 13.49 -10.23 2.06
CA MET A 33 13.65 -11.00 0.83
C MET A 33 15.11 -11.04 0.36
N VAL A 34 15.82 -9.91 0.42
CA VAL A 34 17.24 -9.84 0.10
C VAL A 34 18.04 -10.76 1.02
N GLY A 35 17.85 -10.67 2.33
CA GLY A 35 18.53 -11.51 3.32
C GLY A 35 18.27 -13.01 3.12
N ALA A 36 17.03 -13.40 2.82
CA ALA A 36 16.66 -14.80 2.63
C ALA A 36 17.14 -15.41 1.29
N ASN A 37 17.40 -14.60 0.26
CA ASN A 37 17.71 -15.06 -1.10
C ASN A 37 19.17 -14.82 -1.54
N GLY A 38 20.11 -14.84 -0.59
CA GLY A 38 21.54 -14.72 -0.90
C GLY A 38 22.06 -13.27 -0.95
N GLY A 39 21.38 -12.34 -0.28
CA GLY A 39 21.86 -10.98 -0.04
C GLY A 39 22.10 -10.21 -1.33
N GLY A 40 23.33 -9.74 -1.53
CA GLY A 40 23.70 -8.91 -2.68
C GLY A 40 23.46 -9.57 -4.04
N THR A 41 23.58 -10.90 -4.16
CA THR A 41 23.38 -11.60 -5.44
C THR A 41 21.92 -11.53 -5.92
N PHE A 42 20.95 -11.46 -4.99
CA PHE A 42 19.55 -11.28 -5.32
C PHE A 42 19.26 -9.94 -6.01
N LEU A 43 20.08 -8.92 -5.76
CA LEU A 43 19.87 -7.57 -6.30
C LEU A 43 20.08 -7.52 -7.82
N ILE A 44 20.92 -8.39 -8.38
CA ILE A 44 21.23 -8.41 -9.82
C ILE A 44 19.97 -8.75 -10.66
N PRO A 45 19.31 -9.91 -10.48
CA PRO A 45 18.07 -10.19 -11.19
C PRO A 45 16.94 -9.24 -10.78
N TRP A 46 16.91 -8.80 -9.51
CA TRP A 46 15.90 -7.84 -9.04
C TRP A 46 15.96 -6.51 -9.80
N LEU A 47 17.15 -5.92 -9.98
CA LEU A 47 17.34 -4.71 -10.77
C LEU A 47 17.00 -4.93 -12.24
N PHE A 48 17.37 -6.07 -12.82
CA PHE A 48 17.03 -6.39 -14.20
C PHE A 48 15.51 -6.40 -14.41
N PHE A 49 14.74 -7.10 -13.57
CA PHE A 49 13.28 -7.12 -13.66
C PHE A 49 12.62 -5.77 -13.30
N LEU A 50 13.26 -4.97 -12.45
CA LEU A 50 12.81 -3.62 -12.15
C LEU A 50 12.83 -2.76 -13.43
N PHE A 51 13.95 -2.73 -14.15
CA PHE A 51 14.09 -1.92 -15.37
C PHE A 51 13.37 -2.52 -16.58
N ALA A 52 13.45 -3.83 -16.77
CA ALA A 52 12.91 -4.49 -17.96
C ALA A 52 11.39 -4.66 -17.92
N TRP A 53 10.80 -4.84 -16.74
CA TRP A 53 9.37 -5.16 -16.61
C TRP A 53 8.60 -4.15 -15.77
N SER A 54 9.10 -3.81 -14.58
CA SER A 54 8.32 -3.01 -13.61
C SER A 54 8.13 -1.57 -14.09
N ILE A 55 9.20 -0.90 -14.54
CA ILE A 55 9.12 0.49 -15.03
C ILE A 55 8.20 0.61 -16.27
N PRO A 56 8.38 -0.20 -17.34
CA PRO A 56 7.48 -0.15 -18.49
C PRO A 56 6.02 -0.38 -18.15
N LEU A 57 5.74 -1.34 -17.24
CA LEU A 57 4.39 -1.67 -16.81
C LEU A 57 3.73 -0.51 -16.08
N VAL A 58 4.43 0.13 -15.14
CA VAL A 58 3.90 1.31 -14.42
C VAL A 58 3.64 2.48 -15.37
N ILE A 59 4.51 2.71 -16.36
CA ILE A 59 4.30 3.75 -17.39
C ILE A 59 3.05 3.42 -18.22
N ALA A 60 2.87 2.15 -18.62
CA ALA A 60 1.71 1.71 -19.38
C ALA A 60 0.41 1.89 -18.58
N GLU A 61 0.38 1.50 -17.31
CA GLU A 61 -0.77 1.68 -16.43
C GLU A 61 -1.11 3.16 -16.25
N PHE A 62 -0.10 4.01 -16.05
CA PHE A 62 -0.30 5.45 -15.91
C PHE A 62 -0.84 6.09 -17.20
N ALA A 63 -0.36 5.66 -18.37
CA ALA A 63 -0.86 6.11 -19.67
C ALA A 63 -2.32 5.69 -19.91
N LEU A 64 -2.68 4.45 -19.56
CA LEU A 64 -4.04 3.93 -19.67
C LEU A 64 -5.00 4.67 -18.72
N GLY A 65 -4.57 4.94 -17.48
CA GLY A 65 -5.33 5.72 -16.49
C GLY A 65 -5.57 7.15 -16.97
N LYS A 66 -4.54 7.84 -17.48
CA LYS A 66 -4.67 9.20 -18.01
C LYS A 66 -5.62 9.30 -19.21
N ARG A 67 -5.63 8.30 -20.09
CA ARG A 67 -6.47 8.31 -21.30
C ARG A 67 -7.91 7.92 -21.03
N SER A 68 -8.15 7.00 -20.11
CA SER A 68 -9.51 6.56 -19.75
C SER A 68 -10.21 7.55 -18.83
N ARG A 69 -9.51 8.19 -17.90
CA ARG A 69 -10.08 9.06 -16.84
C ARG A 69 -11.24 8.41 -16.09
N THR A 70 -11.20 7.09 -15.94
CA THR A 70 -12.19 6.29 -15.22
C THR A 70 -11.51 5.36 -14.23
N GLY A 71 -12.26 4.82 -13.27
CA GLY A 71 -11.75 3.79 -12.36
C GLY A 71 -11.25 2.53 -13.10
N THR A 72 -10.51 1.66 -12.41
CA THR A 72 -9.87 0.46 -12.97
C THR A 72 -10.81 -0.38 -13.84
N VAL A 73 -12.02 -0.68 -13.36
CA VAL A 73 -13.05 -1.42 -14.11
C VAL A 73 -13.47 -0.69 -15.40
N GLY A 74 -13.60 0.64 -15.34
CA GLY A 74 -13.93 1.48 -16.49
C GLY A 74 -12.84 1.48 -17.55
N THR A 75 -11.57 1.55 -17.13
CA THR A 75 -10.41 1.52 -18.02
C THR A 75 -10.34 0.23 -18.82
N PHE A 76 -10.50 -0.93 -18.14
CA PHE A 76 -10.53 -2.23 -18.82
C PHE A 76 -11.72 -2.35 -19.78
N ARG A 77 -12.88 -1.76 -19.45
CA ARG A 77 -14.05 -1.76 -20.33
C ARG A 77 -13.84 -0.91 -21.60
N ILE A 78 -13.14 0.23 -21.49
CA ILE A 78 -12.89 1.12 -22.63
C ILE A 78 -11.87 0.52 -23.61
N PHE A 79 -10.78 -0.06 -23.10
CA PHE A 79 -9.71 -0.60 -23.96
C PHE A 79 -9.92 -2.06 -24.37
N GLY A 80 -10.52 -2.88 -23.50
CA GLY A 80 -10.72 -4.31 -23.73
C GLY A 80 -12.16 -4.73 -24.05
N GLY A 81 -13.09 -3.77 -24.11
CA GLY A 81 -14.51 -4.05 -24.32
C GLY A 81 -15.20 -4.71 -23.12
N LYS A 82 -16.52 -4.96 -23.26
CA LYS A 82 -17.36 -5.49 -22.16
C LYS A 82 -16.90 -6.86 -21.63
N LYS A 83 -16.23 -7.68 -22.47
CA LYS A 83 -15.74 -9.01 -22.10
C LYS A 83 -14.55 -8.95 -21.12
N LEU A 84 -13.72 -7.92 -21.19
CA LEU A 84 -12.53 -7.77 -20.34
C LEU A 84 -12.79 -6.90 -19.09
N ALA A 85 -14.02 -6.39 -18.90
CA ALA A 85 -14.39 -5.63 -17.71
C ALA A 85 -14.23 -6.43 -16.40
N TRP A 86 -14.39 -7.77 -16.46
CA TRP A 86 -14.13 -8.65 -15.32
C TRP A 86 -12.68 -8.57 -14.81
N MET A 87 -11.70 -8.38 -15.70
CA MET A 87 -10.30 -8.24 -15.28
C MET A 87 -10.08 -6.98 -14.44
N GLY A 88 -10.79 -5.90 -14.74
CA GLY A 88 -10.75 -4.69 -13.92
C GLY A 88 -11.39 -4.88 -12.54
N LEU A 89 -12.42 -5.72 -12.44
CA LEU A 89 -13.02 -6.08 -11.14
C LEU A 89 -12.06 -6.95 -10.33
N TRP A 90 -11.37 -7.88 -10.99
CA TRP A 90 -10.37 -8.74 -10.38
C TRP A 90 -9.18 -7.94 -9.84
N THR A 91 -8.66 -6.99 -10.60
CA THR A 91 -7.57 -6.11 -10.12
C THR A 91 -8.02 -5.23 -8.97
N ALA A 92 -9.25 -4.71 -8.99
CA ALA A 92 -9.81 -3.99 -7.85
C ALA A 92 -9.89 -4.86 -6.59
N TRP A 93 -10.36 -6.11 -6.72
CA TRP A 93 -10.39 -7.07 -5.62
C TRP A 93 -9.02 -7.40 -5.05
N ILE A 94 -8.01 -7.62 -5.90
CA ILE A 94 -6.63 -7.84 -5.45
C ILE A 94 -6.13 -6.63 -4.67
N SER A 95 -6.35 -5.41 -5.15
CA SER A 95 -5.96 -4.19 -4.44
C SER A 95 -6.63 -4.08 -3.07
N THR A 96 -7.92 -4.43 -2.96
CA THR A 96 -8.63 -4.47 -1.68
C THR A 96 -8.08 -5.54 -0.74
N ALA A 97 -7.81 -6.76 -1.25
CA ALA A 97 -7.25 -7.86 -0.46
C ALA A 97 -5.86 -7.50 0.10
N ILE A 98 -5.02 -6.87 -0.73
CA ILE A 98 -3.72 -6.33 -0.32
C ILE A 98 -3.90 -5.23 0.73
N GLY A 99 -4.93 -4.39 0.60
CA GLY A 99 -5.28 -3.37 1.60
C GLY A 99 -5.54 -3.93 2.99
N PHE A 100 -6.29 -5.04 3.11
CA PHE A 100 -6.52 -5.70 4.42
C PHE A 100 -5.21 -6.16 5.08
N TYR A 101 -4.31 -6.74 4.30
CA TYR A 101 -2.99 -7.14 4.78
C TYR A 101 -2.17 -5.93 5.25
N TYR A 102 -2.14 -4.84 4.48
CA TYR A 102 -1.40 -3.64 4.86
C TYR A 102 -2.01 -2.89 6.05
N ALA A 103 -3.31 -3.02 6.31
CA ALA A 103 -3.94 -2.49 7.51
C ALA A 103 -3.35 -3.13 8.79
N VAL A 104 -3.08 -4.44 8.76
CA VAL A 104 -2.42 -5.16 9.87
C VAL A 104 -0.99 -4.66 10.06
N VAL A 105 -0.22 -4.55 8.97
CA VAL A 105 1.17 -4.06 9.01
C VAL A 105 1.25 -2.64 9.56
N ALA A 106 0.32 -1.76 9.16
CA ALA A 106 0.23 -0.41 9.69
C ALA A 106 -0.14 -0.40 11.19
N GLY A 107 -0.97 -1.35 11.65
CA GLY A 107 -1.25 -1.56 13.08
C GLY A 107 0.02 -1.87 13.88
N TRP A 108 0.93 -2.67 13.33
CA TRP A 108 2.23 -2.95 13.95
C TRP A 108 3.05 -1.67 14.08
N CYS A 109 3.13 -0.87 13.01
CA CYS A 109 3.83 0.41 13.03
C CYS A 109 3.26 1.35 14.10
N MET A 110 1.94 1.41 14.25
CA MET A 110 1.27 2.24 15.26
C MET A 110 1.59 1.78 16.69
N ASN A 111 1.64 0.48 16.93
CA ASN A 111 2.04 -0.08 18.22
C ASN A 111 3.49 0.27 18.57
N TYR A 112 4.43 0.07 17.63
CA TYR A 112 5.83 0.44 17.81
C TYR A 112 6.04 1.94 17.98
N PHE A 113 5.25 2.78 17.28
CA PHE A 113 5.26 4.23 17.47
C PHE A 113 4.90 4.59 18.91
N GLN A 114 3.79 4.06 19.43
CA GLN A 114 3.37 4.27 20.82
C GLN A 114 4.38 3.71 21.83
N LEU A 115 5.06 2.61 21.53
CA LEU A 115 6.12 2.05 22.37
C LEU A 115 7.35 2.97 22.42
N GLY A 116 7.70 3.58 21.29
CA GLY A 116 8.76 4.60 21.19
C GLY A 116 8.48 5.83 22.05
N PHE A 117 7.25 6.35 22.03
CA PHE A 117 6.85 7.47 22.89
C PHE A 117 6.86 7.12 24.40
N ARG A 118 6.54 5.87 24.76
CA ARG A 118 6.53 5.42 26.16
C ARG A 118 7.90 4.98 26.67
N GLY A 119 8.95 5.04 25.84
CA GLY A 119 10.30 4.59 26.22
C GLY A 119 10.44 3.08 26.37
N GLY A 120 9.49 2.28 25.85
CA GLY A 120 9.51 0.81 25.96
C GLY A 120 10.49 0.11 25.01
N LEU A 121 11.36 0.88 24.36
CA LEU A 121 12.44 0.43 23.45
C LEU A 121 13.82 0.82 24.01
N SER A 122 13.97 0.89 25.34
CA SER A 122 15.24 1.22 25.99
C SER A 122 16.30 0.12 25.82
N GLU A 123 17.57 0.49 25.97
CA GLU A 123 18.69 -0.46 25.92
C GLU A 123 18.50 -1.61 26.92
N GLY A 124 18.70 -2.86 26.46
CA GLY A 124 18.58 -4.07 27.27
C GLY A 124 17.26 -4.85 27.13
N ILE A 125 16.27 -4.33 26.39
CA ILE A 125 15.01 -5.04 26.12
C ILE A 125 15.16 -5.98 24.92
N ASP A 126 14.71 -7.23 25.05
CA ASP A 126 14.62 -8.15 23.93
C ASP A 126 13.46 -7.75 23.00
N THR A 127 13.82 -7.13 21.87
CA THR A 127 12.87 -6.71 20.83
C THR A 127 12.09 -7.87 20.22
N VAL A 128 12.63 -9.09 20.25
CA VAL A 128 11.97 -10.30 19.75
C VAL A 128 10.89 -10.74 20.73
N GLU A 129 11.15 -10.65 22.03
CA GLU A 129 10.16 -10.93 23.06
C GLU A 129 9.00 -9.93 23.00
N VAL A 130 9.29 -8.64 22.87
CA VAL A 130 8.26 -7.59 22.70
C VAL A 130 7.38 -7.86 21.48
N TRP A 131 8.00 -8.22 20.35
CA TRP A 131 7.29 -8.59 19.13
C TRP A 131 6.39 -9.81 19.32
N ASN A 132 6.92 -10.87 19.95
CA ASN A 132 6.17 -12.11 20.18
C ASN A 132 5.01 -11.88 21.17
N ASN A 133 5.22 -11.11 22.22
CA ASN A 133 4.17 -10.75 23.17
C ASN A 133 3.03 -9.98 22.48
N PHE A 134 3.38 -9.07 21.57
CA PHE A 134 2.40 -8.36 20.76
C PHE A 134 1.66 -9.29 19.80
N LEU A 135 2.35 -10.15 19.06
CA LEU A 135 1.73 -11.09 18.11
C LEU A 135 0.79 -12.10 18.79
N ASN A 136 1.12 -12.55 19.99
CA ASN A 136 0.28 -13.47 20.76
C ASN A 136 -0.90 -12.77 21.44
N SER A 137 -0.88 -11.44 21.54
CA SER A 137 -1.96 -10.64 22.13
C SER A 137 -3.01 -10.27 21.08
N THR A 138 -3.96 -11.18 20.82
CA THR A 138 -5.02 -10.98 19.82
C THR A 138 -5.80 -9.67 20.01
N GLU A 139 -6.07 -9.29 21.27
CA GLU A 139 -6.79 -8.06 21.59
C GLU A 139 -6.04 -6.80 21.14
N LEU A 140 -4.73 -6.73 21.40
CA LEU A 140 -3.90 -5.59 21.01
C LEU A 140 -3.78 -5.50 19.49
N VAL A 141 -3.56 -6.62 18.80
CA VAL A 141 -3.45 -6.66 17.34
C VAL A 141 -4.75 -6.16 16.69
N ILE A 142 -5.90 -6.65 17.13
CA ILE A 142 -7.20 -6.23 16.62
C ILE A 142 -7.45 -4.75 16.93
N LEU A 143 -7.10 -4.28 18.13
CA LEU A 143 -7.28 -2.87 18.52
C LEU A 143 -6.49 -1.93 17.61
N PHE A 144 -5.19 -2.18 17.41
CA PHE A 144 -4.37 -1.31 16.55
C PHE A 144 -4.78 -1.40 15.07
N GLN A 145 -5.15 -2.58 14.58
CA GLN A 145 -5.70 -2.73 13.23
C GLN A 145 -7.00 -1.93 13.06
N THR A 146 -7.92 -2.04 14.01
CA THR A 146 -9.21 -1.32 13.96
C THR A 146 -9.00 0.18 14.01
N LEU A 147 -8.09 0.67 14.87
CA LEU A 147 -7.74 2.09 14.92
C LEU A 147 -7.21 2.60 13.59
N VAL A 148 -6.30 1.87 12.94
CA VAL A 148 -5.76 2.25 11.62
C VAL A 148 -6.86 2.30 10.56
N ILE A 149 -7.78 1.32 10.57
CA ILE A 149 -8.91 1.30 9.64
C ILE A 149 -9.83 2.50 9.88
N VAL A 150 -10.16 2.82 11.12
CA VAL A 150 -10.98 3.99 11.48
C VAL A 150 -10.30 5.28 11.03
N ILE A 151 -9.01 5.47 11.31
CA ILE A 151 -8.26 6.65 10.89
C ILE A 151 -8.25 6.79 9.36
N THR A 152 -8.13 5.68 8.64
CA THR A 152 -8.10 5.67 7.17
C THR A 152 -9.48 5.95 6.55
N LEU A 153 -10.54 5.40 7.14
CA LEU A 153 -11.91 5.53 6.63
C LEU A 153 -12.60 6.82 7.07
N PHE A 154 -12.24 7.40 8.22
CA PHE A 154 -12.88 8.59 8.77
C PHE A 154 -12.93 9.78 7.78
N PRO A 155 -11.84 10.12 7.05
CA PRO A 155 -11.89 11.18 6.04
C PRO A 155 -12.75 10.85 4.81
N HIS A 156 -13.03 9.56 4.56
CA HIS A 156 -13.80 9.12 3.39
C HIS A 156 -15.30 9.13 3.67
N LEU A 157 -15.71 8.89 4.92
CA LEU A 157 -17.10 9.00 5.34
C LEU A 157 -17.65 10.42 5.20
N GLY A 158 -16.82 11.43 5.48
CA GLY A 158 -17.20 12.84 5.31
C GLY A 158 -17.49 13.23 3.86
N ARG A 159 -16.75 12.66 2.89
CA ARG A 159 -16.98 12.94 1.45
C ARG A 159 -18.21 12.26 0.88
N CYS A 160 -18.62 11.13 1.45
CA CYS A 160 -19.81 10.41 0.99
C CYS A 160 -21.14 11.12 1.36
N GLN A 161 -21.09 12.17 2.18
CA GLN A 161 -22.24 13.05 2.47
C GLN A 161 -22.28 14.29 1.57
N ASP A 162 -21.20 14.59 0.84
CA ASP A 162 -21.08 15.76 -0.03
C ASP A 162 -21.33 15.44 -1.51
N ASP A 163 -21.52 14.16 -1.86
CA ASP A 163 -21.87 13.64 -3.20
C ASP A 163 -23.36 13.25 -3.30
#